data_AF-A0A9P7FMT5-F1
#
_entry.id   AF-A0A9P7FMT5-F1
#
_cell.length_a   1.000
_cell.length_b   1.000
_cell.length_c   1.000
_cell.angle_alpha   90.00
_cell.angle_beta   90.00
_cell.angle_gamma   90.00
#
_symmetry.space_group_name_H-M   'P 1'
#
loop_
_entity.id
_entity.type
_entity.pdbx_description
1 polymer ?
#
loop_
_entity_poly.entity_id
_entity_poly.type
_entity_poly.pdbx_seq_one_letter_code
_entity_poly.pdbx_strand_id
1 'polypeptide(L)'
;WKALDTDMARIGYRWSRADLLVRILVHKGLDSSTTITSTYTDNTSGMSSSKAEAALAIAELGEKYSIKDLSDIKFVLGICILHDHQQHLLTMDQEEYLK
;
A
#
# COMPACT_ATOMS: atom_id res chain seq x y z
N TRP A 1 -3.50 -4.25 16.54
CA TRP A 1 -4.01 -2.89 16.25
C TRP A 1 -3.22 -1.82 17.00
N LYS A 2 -3.41 -1.58 18.31
CA LYS A 2 -2.70 -0.50 19.04
C LYS A 2 -1.17 -0.49 18.92
N ALA A 3 -0.53 -1.67 18.92
CA ALA A 3 0.92 -1.80 18.71
C ALA A 3 1.32 -1.35 17.29
N LEU A 4 0.67 -1.90 16.25
CA LEU A 4 0.85 -1.49 14.84
C LEU A 4 0.65 0.01 14.68
N ASP A 5 -0.35 0.60 15.32
CA ASP A 5 -0.64 2.04 15.19
C ASP A 5 0.45 2.90 15.79
N THR A 6 0.95 2.50 16.96
CA THR A 6 2.07 3.18 17.62
C THR A 6 3.34 3.06 16.78
N ASP A 7 3.59 1.87 16.23
CA ASP A 7 4.77 1.60 15.43
C ASP A 7 4.76 2.31 14.07
N MET A 8 3.62 2.36 13.38
CA MET A 8 3.43 3.08 12.13
C MET A 8 3.51 4.59 12.35
N ALA A 9 2.92 5.11 13.43
CA ALA A 9 3.06 6.53 13.79
C ALA A 9 4.51 6.92 14.07
N ARG A 10 5.28 6.04 14.72
CA ARG A 10 6.70 6.24 15.02
C ARG A 10 7.57 6.37 13.76
N ILE A 11 7.20 5.69 12.67
CA ILE A 11 7.87 5.80 11.37
C ILE A 11 7.20 6.84 10.45
N GLY A 12 6.32 7.69 11.00
CA GLY A 12 5.76 8.85 10.31
C GLY A 12 4.47 8.61 9.54
N TYR A 13 3.98 7.37 9.45
CA TYR A 13 2.68 7.07 8.83
C TYR A 13 1.55 7.63 9.69
N ARG A 14 0.54 8.17 9.03
CA ARG A 14 -0.66 8.73 9.66
C ARG A 14 -1.90 8.07 9.11
N TRP A 15 -2.92 7.99 9.93
CA TRP A 15 -4.21 7.47 9.49
C TRP A 15 -4.84 8.34 8.41
N SER A 16 -5.44 7.70 7.42
CA SER A 16 -6.44 8.36 6.60
C SER A 16 -7.65 8.70 7.46
N ARG A 17 -8.26 9.86 7.22
CA ARG A 17 -9.54 10.22 7.84
C ARG A 17 -10.72 9.50 7.18
N ALA A 18 -10.52 8.97 5.97
CA ALA A 18 -11.57 8.33 5.18
C ALA A 18 -11.70 6.83 5.46
N ASP A 19 -10.60 6.17 5.84
CA ASP A 19 -10.57 4.72 6.07
C ASP A 19 -9.56 4.37 7.17
N LEU A 20 -10.02 3.59 8.13
CA LEU A 20 -9.27 3.13 9.30
C LEU A 20 -8.18 2.09 8.97
N LEU A 21 -8.24 1.47 7.81
CA LEU A 21 -7.23 0.51 7.35
C LEU A 21 -6.14 1.17 6.51
N VAL A 22 -6.35 2.43 6.11
CA VAL A 22 -5.45 3.18 5.25
C VAL A 22 -4.55 4.11 6.06
N ARG A 23 -3.25 4.06 5.77
CA ARG A 23 -2.22 4.93 6.33
C ARG A 23 -1.44 5.62 5.22
N ILE A 24 -0.97 6.83 5.49
CA ILE A 24 -0.30 7.72 4.54
C ILE A 24 1.01 8.20 5.17
N LEU A 25 2.10 8.05 4.44
CA LEU A 25 3.39 8.66 4.72
C LEU A 25 3.70 9.68 3.63
N VAL A 26 3.97 10.92 4.03
CA VAL A 26 4.40 11.98 3.11
C VAL A 26 5.86 12.28 3.41
N HIS A 27 6.75 12.01 2.46
CA HIS A 27 8.13 12.41 2.54
C HIS A 27 8.26 13.86 2.05
N LYS A 28 8.69 14.74 2.94
CA LYS A 28 8.91 16.15 2.62
C LYS A 28 10.36 16.34 2.15
N GLY A 29 10.53 16.61 0.86
CA GLY A 29 11.80 16.92 0.20
C GLY A 29 11.61 17.95 -0.92
N LEU A 30 12.58 18.04 -1.84
CA LEU A 30 12.49 18.89 -3.05
C LEU A 30 11.28 18.51 -3.91
N ASP A 31 11.04 17.20 -4.07
CA ASP A 31 9.82 16.65 -4.63
C ASP A 31 9.04 15.97 -3.51
N SER A 32 7.83 16.46 -3.24
CA SER A 32 6.96 15.87 -2.24
C SER A 32 6.49 14.50 -2.71
N SER A 33 6.70 13.49 -1.89
CA SER A 33 6.46 12.10 -2.25
C SER A 33 5.49 11.46 -1.26
N THR A 34 4.65 10.54 -1.74
CA THR A 34 3.58 9.95 -0.91
C THR A 34 3.54 8.45 -1.07
N THR A 35 3.50 7.75 0.07
CA THR A 35 3.19 6.33 0.15
C THR A 35 1.87 6.15 0.89
N ILE A 36 0.96 5.39 0.30
CA ILE A 36 -0.33 5.01 0.87
C ILE A 36 -0.33 3.50 1.04
N THR A 37 -0.64 3.02 2.25
CA THR A 37 -0.75 1.59 2.56
C THR A 37 -2.12 1.28 3.11
N SER A 38 -2.72 0.16 2.69
CA SER A 38 -3.89 -0.43 3.31
C SER A 38 -3.50 -1.76 3.96
N THR A 39 -3.87 -1.95 5.23
CA THR A 39 -3.61 -3.21 5.95
C THR A 39 -4.93 -3.82 6.38
N TYR A 40 -5.27 -4.96 5.79
CA TYR A 40 -6.41 -5.77 6.14
C TYR A 40 -5.91 -7.10 6.72
N THR A 41 -6.21 -7.36 7.99
CA THR A 41 -5.69 -8.51 8.76
C THR A 41 -4.17 -8.68 8.62
N ASP A 42 -3.73 -9.65 7.84
CA ASP A 42 -2.37 -10.09 7.56
C ASP A 42 -1.88 -9.63 6.18
N ASN A 43 -2.75 -9.08 5.33
CA ASN A 43 -2.39 -8.53 4.03
C ASN A 43 -2.16 -7.03 4.12
N THR A 44 -1.02 -6.57 3.61
CA THR A 44 -0.76 -5.15 3.39
C THR A 44 -0.55 -4.91 1.90
N SER A 45 -1.29 -3.96 1.34
CA SER A 45 -1.11 -3.44 -0.01
C SER A 45 -0.72 -1.96 0.07
N GLY A 46 -0.11 -1.44 -0.99
CA GLY A 46 0.25 -0.03 -1.02
C GLY A 46 0.62 0.49 -2.39
N MET A 47 0.74 1.80 -2.47
CA MET A 47 1.16 2.54 -3.66
C MET A 47 2.05 3.69 -3.23
N SER A 48 3.04 4.01 -4.04
CA SER A 48 3.97 5.12 -3.83
C SER A 48 4.06 5.99 -5.07
N SER A 49 4.46 7.25 -4.89
CA SER A 49 4.63 8.21 -5.99
C SER A 49 5.77 7.86 -6.95
N SER A 50 6.68 6.96 -6.54
CA SER A 50 7.77 6.47 -7.39
C SER A 50 8.13 5.01 -7.07
N LYS A 51 8.76 4.32 -8.02
CA LYS A 51 9.29 2.95 -7.80
C LYS A 51 10.36 2.91 -6.71
N ALA A 52 11.16 3.97 -6.60
CA ALA A 52 12.19 4.07 -5.57
C ALA A 52 11.58 4.14 -4.16
N GLU A 53 10.52 4.93 -3.99
CA GLU A 53 9.78 4.98 -2.72
C GLU A 53 9.06 3.67 -2.41
N ALA A 54 8.47 3.03 -3.43
CA ALA A 54 7.84 1.73 -3.24
C ALA A 54 8.86 0.71 -2.69
N ALA A 55 10.07 0.68 -3.26
CA ALA A 55 11.14 -0.20 -2.78
C ALA A 55 11.58 0.12 -1.34
N LEU A 56 11.69 1.41 -0.98
CA LEU A 56 12.01 1.84 0.38
C LEU A 56 10.92 1.43 1.38
N ALA A 57 9.64 1.63 1.03
CA ALA A 57 8.51 1.25 1.86
C ALA A 57 8.43 -0.28 2.03
N ILE A 58 8.64 -1.04 0.96
CA ILE A 58 8.69 -2.51 1.01
C ILE A 58 9.82 -2.97 1.93
N ALA A 59 11.02 -2.40 1.83
CA ALA A 59 12.15 -2.74 2.67
C ALA A 59 11.86 -2.43 4.15
N GLU A 60 11.39 -1.21 4.46
CA GLU A 60 11.09 -0.77 5.82
C GLU A 60 10.01 -1.64 6.48
N LEU A 61 8.89 -1.85 5.78
CA LEU A 61 7.76 -2.63 6.30
C LEU A 61 8.09 -4.13 6.36
N GLY A 62 8.84 -4.64 5.37
CA GLY A 62 9.31 -6.01 5.30
C GLY A 62 10.23 -6.36 6.47
N GLU A 63 11.22 -5.51 6.76
CA GLU A 63 12.13 -5.70 7.89
C GLU A 63 11.38 -5.62 9.23
N LYS A 64 10.56 -4.58 9.41
CA LYS A 64 9.91 -4.31 10.70
C LYS A 64 8.84 -5.32 11.08
N TYR A 65 8.08 -5.81 10.10
CA TYR A 65 6.90 -6.65 10.34
C TYR A 65 7.04 -8.06 9.76
N SER A 66 8.22 -8.43 9.23
CA SER A 66 8.44 -9.71 8.55
C SER A 66 7.46 -9.97 7.42
N ILE A 67 7.06 -8.91 6.70
CA ILE A 67 6.14 -9.00 5.56
C ILE A 67 6.92 -9.48 4.35
N LYS A 68 6.37 -10.49 3.67
CA LYS A 68 6.92 -10.98 2.40
C LYS A 68 6.41 -10.09 1.26
N ASP A 69 7.34 -9.60 0.44
CA ASP A 69 7.00 -8.95 -0.82
C ASP A 69 6.40 -9.98 -1.81
N LEU A 70 5.19 -9.69 -2.29
CA LEU A 70 4.48 -10.48 -3.29
C LEU A 70 4.52 -9.86 -4.68
N SER A 71 5.37 -8.84 -4.88
CA SER A 71 5.51 -8.05 -6.11
C SER A 71 4.22 -7.34 -6.51
N ASP A 72 4.01 -7.13 -7.81
CA ASP A 72 2.82 -6.45 -8.31
C ASP A 72 1.55 -7.12 -7.83
N ILE A 73 0.65 -6.28 -7.31
CA ILE A 73 -0.62 -6.70 -6.78
C ILE A 73 -1.45 -7.30 -7.92
N LYS A 74 -1.71 -8.60 -7.83
CA LYS A 74 -2.66 -9.29 -8.72
C LYS A 74 -4.03 -9.45 -8.10
N PHE A 75 -4.07 -9.66 -6.78
CA PHE A 75 -5.29 -9.82 -6.01
C PHE A 75 -5.19 -9.11 -4.67
N VAL A 76 -6.24 -8.39 -4.28
CA VAL A 76 -6.43 -7.81 -2.93
C VAL A 76 -7.84 -8.14 -2.48
N LEU A 77 -7.98 -8.91 -1.39
CA LEU A 77 -9.29 -9.25 -0.82
C LEU A 77 -10.26 -9.86 -1.86
N GLY A 78 -9.74 -10.66 -2.79
CA GLY A 78 -10.53 -11.27 -3.87
C GLY A 78 -10.84 -10.34 -5.05
N ILE A 79 -10.39 -9.09 -5.02
CA ILE A 79 -10.43 -8.14 -6.15
C ILE A 79 -9.19 -8.38 -7.00
N CYS A 80 -9.38 -8.71 -8.28
CA CYS A 80 -8.31 -8.77 -9.26
C CYS A 80 -7.91 -7.34 -9.64
N ILE A 81 -6.60 -7.08 -9.71
CA ILE A 81 -6.06 -5.82 -10.20
C ILE A 81 -5.26 -6.09 -11.47
N LEU A 82 -5.64 -5.40 -12.55
CA LEU A 82 -4.97 -5.46 -13.85
C LEU A 82 -4.36 -4.09 -14.17
N HIS A 83 -3.09 -4.10 -14.56
CA HIS A 83 -2.35 -2.90 -14.93
C HIS A 83 -2.08 -2.90 -16.44
N ASP A 84 -2.60 -1.92 -17.16
CA ASP A 84 -2.14 -1.58 -18.51
C ASP A 84 -1.18 -0.39 -18.41
N HIS A 85 0.12 -0.69 -18.42
CA HIS A 85 1.16 0.32 -18.34
C HIS A 85 1.32 1.16 -19.62
N GLN A 86 0.84 0.68 -20.78
CA GLN A 86 0.89 1.44 -22.03
C GLN A 86 -0.18 2.52 -22.06
N GLN A 87 -1.37 2.20 -21.53
CA GLN A 87 -2.50 3.12 -21.47
C GLN A 87 -2.60 3.88 -20.14
N HIS A 88 -1.71 3.59 -19.18
CA HIS A 88 -1.78 4.10 -17.82
C HIS A 88 -3.14 3.82 -17.15
N LEU A 89 -3.69 2.63 -17.39
CA LEU A 89 -4.99 2.21 -16.90
C LEU A 89 -4.84 1.18 -15.78
N LEU A 90 -5.66 1.34 -14.74
CA LEU A 90 -5.83 0.36 -13.68
C LEU A 90 -7.27 -0.13 -13.71
N THR A 91 -7.46 -1.44 -13.87
CA THR A 91 -8.77 -2.09 -13.84
C THR A 91 -8.88 -2.94 -12.59
N MET A 92 -10.03 -2.87 -11.94
CA MET A 92 -10.38 -3.68 -10.79
C MET A 92 -11.63 -4.47 -11.15
N ASP A 93 -11.55 -5.79 -10.98
CA ASP A 93 -12.68 -6.68 -11.21
C ASP A 93 -12.80 -7.70 -10.08
N GLN A 94 -14.00 -8.26 -9.95
CA GLN A 94 -14.30 -9.38 -9.07
C GLN A 94 -15.16 -10.34 -9.88
N GLU A 95 -14.59 -11.49 -10.24
CA GLU A 95 -15.20 -12.47 -11.14
C GLU A 95 -16.64 -12.84 -10.73
N GLU A 96 -16.91 -12.91 -9.43
CA GLU A 96 -18.24 -13.23 -8.90
C GLU A 96 -19.34 -12.23 -9.28
N TYR A 97 -18.97 -10.99 -9.64
CA TYR A 97 -19.91 -9.94 -10.08
C TYR A 97 -19.94 -9.73 -11.60
N LEU A 98 -19.22 -10.54 -12.38
CA LEU A 98 -19.22 -10.50 -13.85
C LEU A 98 -20.25 -11.45 -14.49
N LYS A 99 -21.04 -12.16 -13.67
CA LYS A 99 -22.06 -13.13 -14.09
C LYS A 99 -23.44 -12.51 -14.27
#